data_AF-A0A812P3H0-F1
#
_entry.id   AF-A0A812P3H0-F1
#
_cell.length_a   1.000
_cell.length_b   1.000
_cell.length_c   1.000
_cell.angle_alpha   90.00
_cell.angle_beta   90.00
_cell.angle_gamma   90.00
#
_symmetry.space_group_name_H-M   'P 1'
#
loop_
_entity.id
_entity.type
_entity.pdbx_description
1 polymer ?
#
loop_
_entity_poly.entity_id
_entity_poly.type
_entity_poly.pdbx_seq_one_letter_code
_entity_poly.pdbx_strand_id
1 'polypeptide(L)'
;MESTCEELDLPPHVYYDQLEEALLLNALRNIARGCEVSVPPSLSLAAVNDILDMAKHILPTPEYQQLMAYSVELGEQVAGRISAAFPHPLTEGAASDAEAEKVHYLRMGTGSLWNAVRHVISLLPFELVQRRHQREGQRQFVCGAYGHHSLVGLYRNTAPYQSAILLINTLLCSICPTHIWSTVVITLDNVAELHVDRQNAPQRALVLGISHFEGGRLWLQNLGAMFQSQSGAGPMQTAATGNFYDLSARAYLIPTHCRLHATEPGFLGNRFVVIAYLVGQHASLSQVHTHALSDMGFCLPAYRNTRPDAGTAADDTLDIEVVD
;
A
#
# COMPACT_ATOMS: atom_id res chain seq x y z
N MET A 1 -19.43 -11.49 -13.52
CA MET A 1 -18.71 -10.59 -14.44
C MET A 1 -17.34 -10.32 -13.82
N GLU A 2 -16.33 -10.44 -14.66
CA GLU A 2 -14.88 -10.60 -14.45
C GLU A 2 -14.31 -10.53 -13.01
N SER A 3 -14.16 -11.72 -12.42
CA SER A 3 -13.35 -11.98 -11.22
C SER A 3 -11.86 -12.09 -11.58
N THR A 4 -11.33 -11.15 -12.36
CA THR A 4 -9.94 -11.16 -12.83
C THR A 4 -9.10 -10.20 -12.00
N CYS A 5 -7.79 -10.48 -11.96
CA CYS A 5 -6.80 -9.54 -11.46
C CYS A 5 -6.73 -8.36 -12.44
N GLU A 6 -6.78 -7.14 -11.92
CA GLU A 6 -6.64 -5.92 -12.69
C GLU A 6 -5.45 -5.13 -12.12
N GLU A 7 -4.49 -4.79 -12.98
CA GLU A 7 -3.42 -3.85 -12.63
C GLU A 7 -3.96 -2.42 -12.73
N LEU A 8 -3.64 -1.58 -11.75
CA LEU A 8 -4.03 -0.18 -11.74
C LEU A 8 -2.84 0.71 -12.12
N ASP A 9 -3.10 1.73 -12.93
CA ASP A 9 -2.13 2.79 -13.17
C ASP A 9 -1.92 3.61 -11.88
N LEU A 10 -0.67 3.88 -11.56
CA LEU A 10 -0.34 4.78 -10.47
C LEU A 10 -0.56 6.23 -10.91
N PRO A 11 -1.17 7.08 -10.07
CA PRO A 11 -1.36 8.47 -10.41
C PRO A 11 0.00 9.19 -10.54
N PRO A 12 0.12 10.26 -11.34
CA PRO A 12 1.40 10.89 -11.64
C PRO A 12 2.24 11.26 -10.41
N HIS A 13 1.62 11.79 -9.34
CA HIS A 13 2.31 12.15 -8.08
C HIS A 13 2.86 10.96 -7.29
N VAL A 14 2.44 9.74 -7.62
CA VAL A 14 3.02 8.51 -7.06
C VAL A 14 4.00 7.91 -8.05
N TYR A 15 3.62 7.87 -9.34
CA TYR A 15 4.40 7.22 -10.40
C TYR A 15 5.80 7.81 -10.55
N TYR A 16 5.95 9.14 -10.58
CA TYR A 16 7.25 9.77 -10.78
C TYR A 16 8.16 9.61 -9.55
N ASP A 17 7.61 9.79 -8.35
CA ASP A 17 8.36 9.61 -7.10
C ASP A 17 8.90 8.17 -6.98
N GLN A 18 8.05 7.17 -7.22
CA GLN A 18 8.49 5.77 -7.15
C GLN A 18 9.49 5.42 -8.25
N LEU A 19 9.35 6.00 -9.45
CA LEU A 19 10.22 5.71 -10.59
C LEU A 19 11.64 6.24 -10.34
N GLU A 20 11.76 7.47 -9.85
CA GLU A 20 13.05 8.08 -9.50
C GLU A 20 13.79 7.22 -8.47
N GLU A 21 13.10 6.82 -7.40
CA GLU A 21 13.66 5.94 -6.37
C GLU A 21 14.04 4.56 -6.91
N ALA A 22 13.20 3.93 -7.72
CA ALA A 22 13.45 2.61 -8.27
C ALA A 22 14.69 2.62 -9.18
N LEU A 23 14.82 3.62 -10.04
CA LEU A 23 15.98 3.79 -10.92
C LEU A 23 17.26 4.03 -10.10
N LEU A 24 17.20 4.90 -9.10
CA LEU A 24 18.35 5.20 -8.25
C LEU A 24 18.77 3.99 -7.41
N LEU A 25 17.82 3.28 -6.80
CA LEU A 25 18.11 2.08 -6.01
C LEU A 25 18.70 0.96 -6.88
N ASN A 26 18.20 0.79 -8.11
CA ASN A 26 18.75 -0.17 -9.06
C ASN A 26 20.18 0.21 -9.48
N ALA A 27 20.46 1.49 -9.72
CA ALA A 27 21.80 1.98 -9.98
C ALA A 27 22.74 1.70 -8.80
N LEU A 28 22.31 2.00 -7.57
CA LEU A 28 23.05 1.69 -6.35
C LEU A 28 23.35 0.18 -6.24
N ARG A 29 22.35 -0.69 -6.44
CA ARG A 29 22.52 -2.16 -6.40
C ARG A 29 23.56 -2.64 -7.42
N ASN A 30 23.55 -2.07 -8.62
CA ASN A 30 24.50 -2.44 -9.67
C ASN A 30 25.93 -1.99 -9.36
N ILE A 31 26.10 -0.76 -8.89
CA ILE A 31 27.41 -0.24 -8.47
C ILE A 31 27.94 -1.02 -7.27
N ALA A 32 27.10 -1.24 -6.26
CA ALA A 32 27.45 -1.99 -5.06
C ALA A 32 27.92 -3.42 -5.38
N ARG A 33 27.25 -4.09 -6.33
CA ARG A 33 27.69 -5.41 -6.84
C ARG A 33 29.09 -5.35 -7.46
N GLY A 34 29.40 -4.30 -8.21
CA GLY A 34 30.73 -4.08 -8.79
C GLY A 34 31.83 -3.80 -7.74
N CYS A 35 31.45 -3.21 -6.61
CA CYS A 35 32.35 -2.95 -5.48
C CYS A 35 32.37 -4.09 -4.43
N GLU A 36 31.64 -5.19 -4.66
CA GLU A 36 31.47 -6.29 -3.69
C GLU A 36 30.91 -5.86 -2.32
N VAL A 37 30.09 -4.80 -2.30
CA VAL A 37 29.41 -4.32 -1.09
C VAL A 37 27.92 -4.66 -1.12
N SER A 38 27.34 -4.86 0.06
CA SER A 38 25.92 -5.22 0.19
C SER A 38 25.05 -3.98 0.40
N VAL A 39 23.94 -3.92 -0.33
CA VAL A 39 22.90 -2.89 -0.15
C VAL A 39 21.93 -3.35 0.94
N PRO A 40 21.73 -2.58 2.03
CA PRO A 40 20.82 -2.96 3.09
C PRO A 40 19.38 -3.17 2.59
N PRO A 41 18.68 -4.25 2.99
CA PRO A 41 17.30 -4.51 2.57
C PRO A 41 16.31 -3.39 2.94
N SER A 42 16.61 -2.64 4.01
CA SER A 42 15.81 -1.50 4.47
C SER A 42 15.69 -0.37 3.43
N LEU A 43 16.64 -0.27 2.49
CA LEU A 43 16.58 0.75 1.43
C LEU A 43 15.44 0.53 0.42
N SER A 44 14.79 -0.64 0.44
CA SER A 44 13.57 -0.88 -0.36
C SER A 44 12.44 0.12 -0.05
N LEU A 45 12.37 0.68 1.17
CA LEU A 45 11.36 1.66 1.57
C LEU A 45 11.92 3.10 1.63
N ALA A 46 13.21 3.29 1.39
CA ALA A 46 13.91 4.57 1.53
C ALA A 46 13.56 5.57 0.44
N ALA A 47 13.55 6.86 0.78
CA ALA A 47 13.44 7.95 -0.19
C ALA A 47 14.80 8.22 -0.86
N VAL A 48 14.80 9.01 -1.94
CA VAL A 48 16.03 9.38 -2.69
C VAL A 48 17.16 9.88 -1.77
N ASN A 49 16.85 10.78 -0.83
CA ASN A 49 17.86 11.33 0.07
C ASN A 49 18.46 10.26 1.00
N ASP A 50 17.64 9.34 1.51
CA ASP A 50 18.08 8.26 2.38
C ASP A 50 18.92 7.22 1.62
N ILE A 51 18.58 6.97 0.35
CA ILE A 51 19.36 6.12 -0.56
C ILE A 51 20.75 6.73 -0.75
N LEU A 52 20.84 8.03 -1.03
CA LEU A 52 22.12 8.73 -1.24
C LEU A 52 22.96 8.79 0.04
N ASP A 53 22.32 9.07 1.19
CA ASP A 53 23.01 9.08 2.48
C ASP A 53 23.62 7.71 2.80
N MET A 54 22.84 6.63 2.64
CA MET A 54 23.37 5.28 2.82
C MET A 54 24.46 4.94 1.79
N ALA A 55 24.29 5.35 0.52
CA ALA A 55 25.28 5.12 -0.53
C ALA A 55 26.64 5.72 -0.18
N LYS A 56 26.66 6.92 0.42
CA LYS A 56 27.88 7.58 0.89
C LYS A 56 28.65 6.75 1.92
N HIS A 57 27.94 5.92 2.69
CA HIS A 57 28.54 5.08 3.73
C HIS A 57 29.04 3.73 3.22
N ILE A 58 28.43 3.19 2.15
CA ILE A 58 28.74 1.83 1.67
C ILE A 58 29.60 1.81 0.39
N LEU A 59 29.58 2.88 -0.41
CA LEU A 59 30.35 2.96 -1.64
C LEU A 59 31.69 3.68 -1.42
N PRO A 60 32.74 3.31 -2.19
CA PRO A 60 33.92 4.16 -2.28
C PRO A 60 33.59 5.51 -2.94
N THR A 61 34.41 6.52 -2.66
CA THR A 61 34.14 7.92 -3.08
C THR A 61 33.91 8.10 -4.58
N PRO A 62 34.69 7.50 -5.50
CA PRO A 62 34.47 7.66 -6.94
C PRO A 62 33.10 7.15 -7.39
N GLU A 63 32.70 5.98 -6.91
CA GLU A 63 31.42 5.34 -7.23
C GLU A 63 30.23 6.07 -6.61
N TYR A 64 30.40 6.60 -5.40
CA TYR A 64 29.41 7.49 -4.79
C TYR A 64 29.22 8.78 -5.62
N GLN A 65 30.31 9.39 -6.10
CA GLN A 65 30.23 10.57 -6.98
C GLN A 65 29.51 10.26 -8.29
N GLN A 66 29.73 9.07 -8.86
CA GLN A 66 29.00 8.61 -10.04
C GLN A 66 27.49 8.47 -9.76
N LEU A 67 27.11 7.85 -8.65
CA LEU A 67 25.71 7.72 -8.27
C LEU A 67 25.06 9.08 -8.00
N MET A 68 25.78 10.02 -7.37
CA MET A 68 25.31 11.37 -7.12
C MET A 68 25.11 12.16 -8.41
N ALA A 69 26.00 12.02 -9.40
CA ALA A 69 25.80 12.63 -10.71
C ALA A 69 24.54 12.07 -11.40
N TYR A 70 24.33 10.75 -11.30
CA TYR A 70 23.14 10.09 -11.83
C TYR A 70 21.85 10.54 -11.14
N SER A 71 21.85 10.76 -9.82
CA SER A 71 20.65 11.24 -9.12
C SER A 71 20.26 12.67 -9.53
N VAL A 72 21.25 13.54 -9.81
CA VAL A 72 20.98 14.88 -10.35
C VAL A 72 20.34 14.77 -11.73
N GLU A 73 20.90 13.95 -12.63
CA GLU A 73 20.34 13.73 -13.97
C GLU A 73 18.92 13.14 -13.91
N LEU A 74 18.69 12.17 -13.02
CA LEU A 74 17.35 11.61 -12.79
C LEU A 74 16.35 12.68 -12.34
N GLY A 75 16.72 13.55 -11.39
CA GLY A 75 15.86 14.61 -10.90
C GLY A 75 15.47 15.62 -11.99
N GLU A 76 16.32 15.81 -13.00
CA GLU A 76 16.04 16.66 -14.17
C GLU A 76 15.17 15.95 -15.22
N GLN A 77 15.37 14.65 -15.43
CA GLN A 77 14.72 13.85 -16.50
C GLN A 77 13.35 13.28 -16.09
N VAL A 78 13.20 12.85 -14.84
CA VAL A 78 11.96 12.26 -14.30
C VAL A 78 10.96 13.38 -13.90
N ALA A 79 11.25 14.63 -14.27
CA ALA A 79 10.52 15.86 -13.94
C ALA A 79 9.01 15.68 -13.84
N GLY A 80 8.56 15.47 -12.60
CA GLY A 80 7.18 15.20 -12.27
C GLY A 80 6.92 15.37 -10.78
N ARG A 81 7.58 16.34 -10.13
CA ARG A 81 7.33 16.71 -8.72
C ARG A 81 5.94 17.31 -8.58
N ILE A 82 4.94 16.43 -8.64
CA ILE A 82 3.54 16.76 -8.49
C ILE A 82 3.26 16.56 -7.02
N SER A 83 3.21 17.67 -6.28
CA SER A 83 2.79 17.64 -4.89
C SER A 83 1.32 17.24 -4.81
N ALA A 84 1.02 16.25 -3.98
CA ALA A 84 -0.34 15.94 -3.58
C ALA A 84 -0.73 16.80 -2.38
N ALA A 85 -2.02 17.13 -2.28
CA ALA A 85 -2.58 17.72 -1.07
C ALA A 85 -2.64 16.67 0.04
N PHE A 86 -2.24 17.06 1.23
CA PHE A 86 -2.39 16.27 2.43
C PHE A 86 -3.66 16.67 3.18
N PRO A 87 -4.33 15.72 3.85
CA PRO A 87 -5.50 16.03 4.65
C PRO A 87 -5.11 16.81 5.91
N HIS A 88 -6.09 17.43 6.56
CA HIS A 88 -5.86 18.01 7.88
C HIS A 88 -5.71 16.91 8.94
N PRO A 89 -4.85 17.10 9.95
CA PRO A 89 -4.70 16.13 11.04
C PRO A 89 -6.00 16.02 11.84
N LEU A 90 -6.38 14.78 12.19
CA LEU A 90 -7.54 14.51 13.05
C LEU A 90 -7.25 14.77 14.52
N THR A 91 -5.99 14.60 14.92
CA THR A 91 -5.52 14.75 16.30
C THR A 91 -4.21 15.54 16.34
N GLU A 92 -4.08 16.44 17.30
CA GLU A 92 -2.87 17.25 17.49
C GLU A 92 -1.82 16.57 18.40
N GLY A 93 -2.18 15.48 19.07
CA GLY A 93 -1.28 14.71 19.95
C GLY A 93 -0.60 13.53 19.25
N ALA A 94 0.66 13.27 19.61
CA ALA A 94 1.41 12.11 19.14
C ALA A 94 1.27 10.94 20.13
N ALA A 95 0.59 9.87 19.72
CA ALA A 95 0.49 8.63 20.48
C ALA A 95 1.68 7.66 20.24
N SER A 96 2.52 7.96 19.23
CA SER A 96 3.66 7.15 18.77
C SER A 96 4.56 7.99 17.85
N ASP A 97 5.73 7.47 17.46
CA ASP A 97 6.64 8.11 16.50
C ASP A 97 6.01 8.27 15.12
N ALA A 98 5.29 7.24 14.63
CA ALA A 98 4.49 7.34 13.42
C ALA A 98 3.46 8.46 13.53
N GLU A 99 2.88 8.63 14.72
CA GLU A 99 1.96 9.72 15.01
C GLU A 99 2.67 11.06 15.29
N ALA A 100 3.96 11.13 15.53
CA ALA A 100 4.69 12.39 15.56
C ALA A 100 5.02 12.85 14.13
N GLU A 101 5.61 11.96 13.33
CA GLU A 101 6.05 12.25 11.97
C GLU A 101 4.91 12.59 11.03
N LYS A 102 3.76 11.91 11.15
CA LYS A 102 2.60 12.29 10.31
C LYS A 102 2.14 13.73 10.56
N VAL A 103 2.28 14.28 11.78
CA VAL A 103 1.83 15.66 12.07
C VAL A 103 2.71 16.62 11.30
N HIS A 104 4.00 16.33 11.18
CA HIS A 104 4.91 17.12 10.35
C HIS A 104 4.41 17.18 8.91
N TYR A 105 4.16 16.04 8.27
CA TYR A 105 3.64 15.99 6.90
C TYR A 105 2.30 16.71 6.76
N LEU A 106 1.30 16.36 7.58
CA LEU A 106 -0.04 16.94 7.48
C LEU A 106 -0.03 18.48 7.70
N ARG A 107 0.89 19.01 8.50
CA ARG A 107 1.08 20.46 8.68
C ARG A 107 1.70 21.16 7.48
N MET A 108 2.54 20.47 6.70
CA MET A 108 3.03 21.04 5.43
C MET A 108 1.90 21.22 4.41
N GLY A 109 0.82 20.44 4.54
CA GLY A 109 -0.40 20.53 3.73
C GLY A 109 -0.24 20.03 2.29
N THR A 110 0.97 19.95 1.76
CA THR A 110 1.28 19.39 0.44
C THR A 110 2.66 18.72 0.41
N GLY A 111 2.86 17.78 -0.51
CA GLY A 111 4.16 17.17 -0.77
C GLY A 111 4.08 15.83 -1.49
N SER A 112 5.16 15.05 -1.43
CA SER A 112 5.17 13.66 -1.93
C SER A 112 4.34 12.77 -1.00
N LEU A 113 3.16 12.36 -1.47
CA LEU A 113 2.31 11.42 -0.73
C LEU A 113 2.93 10.03 -0.64
N TRP A 114 3.67 9.62 -1.67
CA TRP A 114 4.41 8.37 -1.70
C TRP A 114 5.44 8.31 -0.56
N ASN A 115 6.30 9.33 -0.45
CA ASN A 115 7.36 9.37 0.56
C ASN A 115 6.78 9.53 1.97
N ALA A 116 5.77 10.40 2.14
CA ALA A 116 5.14 10.63 3.43
C ALA A 116 4.50 9.34 3.98
N VAL A 117 3.75 8.60 3.15
CA VAL A 117 3.15 7.32 3.56
C VAL A 117 4.21 6.27 3.87
N ARG A 118 5.25 6.15 3.03
CA ARG A 118 6.34 5.18 3.26
C ARG A 118 7.09 5.44 4.56
N HIS A 119 7.40 6.69 4.86
CA HIS A 119 8.04 7.07 6.11
C HIS A 119 7.14 6.77 7.30
N VAL A 120 5.85 7.13 7.25
CA VAL A 120 4.91 6.79 8.33
C VAL A 120 4.78 5.28 8.52
N ILE A 121 4.73 4.51 7.42
CA ILE A 121 4.67 3.04 7.48
C ILE A 121 5.90 2.45 8.16
N SER A 122 7.11 2.98 7.92
CA SER A 122 8.34 2.46 8.52
C SER A 122 8.36 2.57 10.06
N LEU A 123 7.53 3.46 10.62
CA LEU A 123 7.43 3.73 12.05
C LEU A 123 6.26 3.01 12.74
N LEU A 124 5.42 2.29 11.99
CA LEU A 124 4.27 1.58 12.57
C LEU A 124 4.73 0.39 13.44
N PRO A 125 3.98 0.06 14.51
CA PRO A 125 4.30 -1.08 15.36
C PRO A 125 3.88 -2.39 14.68
N PHE A 126 4.75 -2.95 13.84
CA PHE A 126 4.49 -4.26 13.24
C PHE A 126 4.55 -5.36 14.30
N GLU A 127 3.49 -6.14 14.36
CA GLU A 127 3.36 -7.25 15.31
C GLU A 127 3.62 -8.58 14.59
N LEU A 128 4.34 -9.47 15.27
CA LEU A 128 4.52 -10.84 14.78
C LEU A 128 3.23 -11.62 15.01
N VAL A 129 2.64 -12.15 13.94
CA VAL A 129 1.41 -12.92 13.97
C VAL A 129 1.63 -14.26 13.30
N GLN A 130 1.31 -15.33 14.04
CA GLN A 130 1.33 -16.69 13.51
C GLN A 130 -0.08 -17.07 13.00
N ARG A 131 -0.22 -17.37 11.71
CA ARG A 131 -1.45 -17.99 11.17
C ARG A 131 -1.29 -19.50 11.03
N ARG A 132 -2.41 -20.22 11.05
CA ARG A 132 -2.44 -21.70 10.92
C ARG A 132 -1.89 -22.22 9.59
N HIS A 133 -1.92 -21.39 8.54
CA HIS A 133 -1.46 -21.71 7.18
C HIS A 133 -0.09 -21.08 6.88
N GLN A 134 0.72 -20.82 7.90
CA GLN A 134 2.04 -20.23 7.76
C GLN A 134 3.03 -21.00 8.62
N ARG A 135 4.20 -21.29 8.03
CA ARG A 135 5.31 -21.93 8.73
C ARG A 135 6.03 -20.96 9.66
N GLU A 136 6.16 -19.71 9.23
CA GLU A 136 6.83 -18.64 9.97
C GLU A 136 5.84 -17.51 10.28
N GLY A 137 6.07 -16.81 11.39
CA GLY A 137 5.25 -15.68 11.78
C GLY A 137 5.42 -14.52 10.81
N GLN A 138 4.33 -13.87 10.44
CA GLN A 138 4.36 -12.68 9.58
C GLN A 138 4.34 -11.41 10.44
N ARG A 139 5.09 -10.39 10.03
CA ARG A 139 4.98 -9.06 10.63
C ARG A 139 3.85 -8.29 9.95
N GLN A 140 2.87 -7.84 10.73
CA GLN A 140 1.76 -7.08 10.19
C GLN A 140 1.34 -5.93 11.09
N PHE A 141 0.84 -4.87 10.46
CA PHE A 141 0.06 -3.82 11.09
C PHE A 141 -1.36 -3.87 10.51
N VAL A 142 -2.39 -3.85 11.35
CA VAL A 142 -3.79 -3.95 10.91
C VAL A 142 -4.64 -2.89 11.58
N CYS A 143 -5.44 -2.17 10.80
CA CYS A 143 -6.34 -1.13 11.27
C CYS A 143 -7.68 -1.14 10.51
N GLY A 144 -8.67 -0.45 11.07
CA GLY A 144 -10.03 -0.36 10.52
C GLY A 144 -10.98 -1.37 11.16
N ALA A 145 -11.97 -1.82 10.39
CA ALA A 145 -12.99 -2.75 10.87
C ALA A 145 -12.45 -4.17 11.03
N TYR A 146 -12.96 -4.86 12.04
CA TYR A 146 -12.79 -6.30 12.27
C TYR A 146 -14.16 -6.96 12.19
N GLY A 147 -14.21 -8.14 11.54
CA GLY A 147 -15.38 -8.99 11.49
C GLY A 147 -14.97 -10.45 11.61
N HIS A 148 -15.56 -11.17 12.57
CA HIS A 148 -15.41 -12.61 12.69
C HIS A 148 -16.66 -13.22 13.31
N HIS A 149 -17.41 -13.97 12.51
CA HIS A 149 -18.70 -14.55 12.93
C HIS A 149 -19.66 -13.45 13.43
N SER A 150 -20.09 -13.53 14.69
CA SER A 150 -20.98 -12.54 15.31
C SER A 150 -20.24 -11.35 15.95
N LEU A 151 -18.92 -11.34 15.93
CA LEU A 151 -18.11 -10.28 16.54
C LEU A 151 -17.70 -9.26 15.47
N VAL A 152 -18.05 -8.00 15.72
CA VAL A 152 -17.74 -6.87 14.83
C VAL A 152 -17.27 -5.70 15.68
N GLY A 153 -16.23 -5.02 15.21
CA GLY A 153 -15.63 -3.89 15.92
C GLY A 153 -14.54 -3.22 15.12
N LEU A 154 -13.67 -2.49 15.80
CA LEU A 154 -12.47 -1.89 15.22
C LEU A 154 -11.22 -2.58 15.77
N TYR A 155 -10.18 -2.70 14.95
CA TYR A 155 -8.87 -3.18 15.41
C TYR A 155 -8.27 -2.22 16.44
N ARG A 156 -7.49 -2.77 17.38
CA ARG A 156 -6.82 -1.99 18.45
C ARG A 156 -5.95 -0.84 17.94
N ASN A 157 -5.34 -1.00 16.78
CA ASN A 157 -4.47 0.03 16.19
C ASN A 157 -5.27 1.14 15.49
N THR A 158 -6.60 1.05 15.42
CA THR A 158 -7.43 2.04 14.72
C THR A 158 -7.47 3.38 15.45
N ALA A 159 -7.75 3.36 16.76
CA ALA A 159 -7.89 4.59 17.54
C ALA A 159 -6.55 5.32 17.81
N PRO A 160 -5.41 4.64 18.07
CA PRO A 160 -4.15 5.33 18.35
C PRO A 160 -3.45 5.89 17.11
N TYR A 161 -3.79 5.42 15.90
CA TYR A 161 -3.06 5.75 14.65
C TYR A 161 -3.93 6.51 13.64
N GLN A 162 -4.90 7.29 14.10
CA GLN A 162 -5.95 7.86 13.23
C GLN A 162 -5.40 8.70 12.07
N SER A 163 -4.44 9.60 12.32
CA SER A 163 -3.95 10.46 11.23
C SER A 163 -2.93 9.74 10.34
N ALA A 164 -2.18 8.76 10.87
CA ALA A 164 -1.37 7.87 10.04
C ALA A 164 -2.26 7.07 9.08
N ILE A 165 -3.38 6.52 9.59
CA ILE A 165 -4.39 5.81 8.80
C ILE A 165 -5.02 6.74 7.76
N LEU A 166 -5.35 7.97 8.12
CA LEU A 166 -5.90 8.96 7.19
C LEU A 166 -4.93 9.24 6.03
N LEU A 167 -3.64 9.38 6.31
CA LEU A 167 -2.62 9.58 5.26
C LEU A 167 -2.52 8.36 4.34
N ILE A 168 -2.51 7.15 4.89
CA ILE A 168 -2.52 5.89 4.12
C ILE A 168 -3.77 5.80 3.24
N ASN A 169 -4.95 6.07 3.81
CA ASN A 169 -6.21 6.04 3.07
C ASN A 169 -6.27 7.13 1.99
N THR A 170 -5.62 8.27 2.19
CA THR A 170 -5.49 9.32 1.16
C THR A 170 -4.70 8.81 -0.05
N LEU A 171 -3.60 8.08 0.17
CA LEU A 171 -2.86 7.44 -0.91
C LEU A 171 -3.72 6.41 -1.65
N LEU A 172 -4.40 5.54 -0.91
CA LEU A 172 -5.28 4.51 -1.51
C LEU A 172 -6.41 5.15 -2.33
N CYS A 173 -7.03 6.22 -1.83
CA CYS A 173 -8.03 7.00 -2.58
C CYS A 173 -7.45 7.60 -3.86
N SER A 174 -6.19 8.08 -3.83
CA SER A 174 -5.55 8.66 -5.01
C SER A 174 -5.25 7.63 -6.11
N ILE A 175 -5.05 6.36 -5.73
CA ILE A 175 -4.79 5.25 -6.65
C ILE A 175 -6.10 4.66 -7.18
N CYS A 176 -7.08 4.43 -6.31
CA CYS A 176 -8.37 3.87 -6.69
C CYS A 176 -9.53 4.58 -5.96
N PRO A 177 -10.01 5.73 -6.47
CA PRO A 177 -11.07 6.51 -5.83
C PRO A 177 -12.39 5.74 -5.71
N THR A 178 -12.59 4.78 -6.61
CA THR A 178 -13.78 3.94 -6.69
C THR A 178 -13.67 2.65 -5.87
N HIS A 179 -12.56 2.41 -5.15
CA HIS A 179 -12.43 1.26 -4.26
C HIS A 179 -13.31 1.40 -3.00
N ILE A 180 -13.75 0.28 -2.42
CA ILE A 180 -14.54 0.22 -1.19
C ILE A 180 -13.81 -0.70 -0.21
N TRP A 181 -13.47 -0.17 0.96
CA TRP A 181 -12.76 -0.91 1.99
C TRP A 181 -13.09 -0.37 3.38
N SER A 182 -13.01 -1.27 4.36
CA SER A 182 -13.19 -0.95 5.77
C SER A 182 -11.92 -1.20 6.58
N THR A 183 -10.92 -1.87 5.97
CA THR A 183 -9.80 -2.45 6.68
C THR A 183 -8.55 -2.35 5.83
N VAL A 184 -7.44 -2.00 6.47
CA VAL A 184 -6.11 -1.99 5.85
C VAL A 184 -5.20 -2.91 6.66
N VAL A 185 -4.51 -3.80 5.95
CA VAL A 185 -3.44 -4.66 6.47
C VAL A 185 -2.15 -4.29 5.76
N ILE A 186 -1.10 -4.00 6.50
CA ILE A 186 0.24 -3.79 5.97
C ILE A 186 1.08 -4.97 6.42
N THR A 187 1.68 -5.67 5.46
CA THR A 187 2.54 -6.82 5.73
C THR A 187 3.99 -6.48 5.43
N LEU A 188 4.89 -6.97 6.27
CA LEU A 188 6.34 -6.89 6.10
C LEU A 188 6.89 -8.32 5.96
N ASP A 189 7.57 -8.56 4.83
CA ASP A 189 8.29 -9.80 4.52
C ASP A 189 7.41 -11.06 4.61
N ASN A 190 6.11 -10.88 4.36
CA ASN A 190 5.14 -11.95 4.51
C ASN A 190 5.24 -12.98 3.38
N VAL A 191 5.41 -14.24 3.77
CA VAL A 191 5.22 -15.41 2.92
C VAL A 191 3.94 -16.13 3.35
N ALA A 192 2.93 -16.12 2.49
CA ALA A 192 1.65 -16.78 2.74
C ALA A 192 1.54 -18.06 1.90
N GLU A 193 1.20 -19.18 2.53
CA GLU A 193 0.87 -20.42 1.80
C GLU A 193 -0.49 -20.26 1.08
N LEU A 194 -0.86 -21.28 0.30
CA LEU A 194 -2.07 -21.29 -0.50
C LEU A 194 -3.35 -21.15 0.35
N HIS A 195 -4.11 -20.06 0.18
CA HIS A 195 -5.34 -19.80 0.94
C HIS A 195 -6.37 -18.95 0.18
N VAL A 196 -7.55 -18.78 0.80
CA VAL A 196 -8.64 -17.89 0.35
C VAL A 196 -9.12 -17.07 1.54
N ASP A 197 -9.36 -15.79 1.35
CA ASP A 197 -9.85 -14.88 2.41
C ASP A 197 -11.37 -14.94 2.55
N ARG A 198 -11.90 -16.09 2.98
CA ARG A 198 -13.35 -16.34 3.03
C ARG A 198 -14.15 -15.41 3.95
N GLN A 199 -13.48 -14.68 4.84
CA GLN A 199 -14.11 -13.72 5.75
C GLN A 199 -14.26 -12.32 5.15
N ASN A 200 -13.67 -12.08 3.98
CA ASN A 200 -13.82 -10.81 3.27
C ASN A 200 -15.18 -10.78 2.57
N ALA A 201 -15.73 -9.57 2.40
CA ALA A 201 -16.89 -9.36 1.55
C ALA A 201 -16.57 -9.78 0.10
N PRO A 202 -17.59 -10.08 -0.73
CA PRO A 202 -17.41 -10.44 -2.14
C PRO A 202 -17.03 -9.22 -3.00
N GLN A 203 -15.93 -8.58 -2.64
CA GLN A 203 -15.31 -7.43 -3.30
C GLN A 203 -13.84 -7.76 -3.57
N ARG A 204 -13.25 -7.11 -4.57
CA ARG A 204 -11.80 -7.20 -4.81
C ARG A 204 -11.07 -6.46 -3.69
N ALA A 205 -9.91 -6.95 -3.30
CA ALA A 205 -8.99 -6.22 -2.43
C ALA A 205 -8.05 -5.38 -3.30
N LEU A 206 -7.76 -4.16 -2.87
CA LEU A 206 -6.69 -3.34 -3.42
C LEU A 206 -5.39 -3.75 -2.76
N VAL A 207 -4.42 -4.18 -3.55
CA VAL A 207 -3.09 -4.58 -3.11
C VAL A 207 -2.06 -3.66 -3.74
N LEU A 208 -1.25 -3.02 -2.91
CA LEU A 208 -0.20 -2.09 -3.31
C LEU A 208 1.12 -2.55 -2.70
N GLY A 209 2.14 -2.86 -3.52
CA GLY A 209 3.49 -2.91 -3.00
C GLY A 209 4.02 -1.49 -2.82
N ILE A 210 4.35 -1.15 -1.58
CA ILE A 210 4.77 0.20 -1.18
C ILE A 210 6.29 0.31 -1.05
N SER A 211 7.03 -0.77 -1.31
CA SER A 211 8.49 -0.79 -1.34
C SER A 211 9.04 -1.38 -2.64
N HIS A 212 10.33 -1.13 -2.87
CA HIS A 212 11.12 -1.57 -4.02
C HIS A 212 11.87 -2.87 -3.71
N PHE A 213 11.22 -4.01 -3.97
CA PHE A 213 11.79 -5.35 -3.78
C PHE A 213 11.87 -6.12 -5.11
N GLU A 214 12.62 -7.22 -5.11
CA GLU A 214 12.70 -8.16 -6.25
C GLU A 214 12.28 -9.55 -5.80
N GLY A 215 11.48 -10.26 -6.60
CA GLY A 215 10.90 -11.55 -6.21
C GLY A 215 9.68 -11.39 -5.29
N GLY A 216 9.31 -12.44 -4.55
CA GLY A 216 8.18 -12.33 -3.59
C GLY A 216 6.82 -12.09 -4.26
N ARG A 217 6.64 -12.60 -5.49
CA ARG A 217 5.47 -12.35 -6.33
C ARG A 217 4.20 -12.92 -5.71
N LEU A 218 3.07 -12.31 -6.03
CA LEU A 218 1.75 -12.86 -5.71
C LEU A 218 1.39 -13.91 -6.74
N TRP A 219 1.20 -15.16 -6.30
CA TRP A 219 0.55 -16.17 -7.12
C TRP A 219 -0.97 -16.09 -6.90
N LEU A 220 -1.75 -16.03 -7.97
CA LEU A 220 -3.21 -16.02 -7.91
C LEU A 220 -3.78 -17.02 -8.90
N GLN A 221 -4.72 -17.83 -8.41
CA GLN A 221 -5.40 -18.85 -9.20
C GLN A 221 -6.13 -18.25 -10.40
N ASN A 222 -5.84 -18.83 -11.56
CA ASN A 222 -6.44 -18.50 -12.84
C ASN A 222 -6.64 -19.79 -13.67
N LEU A 223 -7.30 -19.70 -14.82
CA LEU A 223 -7.34 -20.76 -15.83
C LEU A 223 -6.00 -20.82 -16.59
N GLY A 224 -4.88 -21.12 -15.93
CA GLY A 224 -3.56 -21.30 -16.58
C GLY A 224 -2.34 -21.16 -15.65
N ALA A 225 -1.42 -22.15 -15.72
CA ALA A 225 -0.12 -22.36 -15.02
C ALA A 225 -0.07 -22.92 -13.57
N MET A 226 0.45 -24.16 -13.37
CA MET A 226 0.43 -24.88 -12.09
C MET A 226 1.23 -24.21 -10.94
N PHE A 227 0.67 -24.19 -9.74
CA PHE A 227 1.42 -23.94 -8.50
C PHE A 227 1.87 -25.27 -7.88
N GLN A 228 3.18 -25.41 -7.64
CA GLN A 228 3.71 -26.47 -6.78
C GLN A 228 4.00 -25.87 -5.40
N SER A 229 3.18 -26.25 -4.41
CA SER A 229 3.49 -25.97 -3.01
C SER A 229 4.77 -26.69 -2.61
N GLN A 230 5.73 -25.99 -2.00
CA GLN A 230 6.94 -26.59 -1.41
C GLN A 230 6.63 -27.37 -0.11
N SER A 231 5.37 -27.41 0.31
CA SER A 231 4.93 -28.16 1.50
C SER A 231 4.55 -29.60 1.14
N GLY A 232 5.53 -30.49 1.13
CA GLY A 232 5.33 -31.93 1.16
C GLY A 232 4.69 -32.38 2.49
N ALA A 233 3.36 -32.41 2.57
CA ALA A 233 2.59 -33.27 3.47
C ALA A 233 1.08 -33.15 3.17
N GLY A 234 0.51 -34.13 2.47
CA GLY A 234 -0.94 -34.35 2.39
C GLY A 234 -1.49 -34.59 0.98
N PRO A 235 -2.48 -35.49 0.80
CA PRO A 235 -3.00 -35.88 -0.51
C PRO A 235 -4.00 -34.84 -1.02
N MET A 236 -3.50 -33.68 -1.43
CA MET A 236 -4.24 -32.78 -2.32
C MET A 236 -3.27 -31.94 -3.14
N GLN A 237 -2.47 -32.60 -3.98
CA GLN A 237 -1.91 -31.98 -5.18
C GLN A 237 -3.06 -31.69 -6.15
N THR A 238 -3.86 -30.66 -5.84
CA THR A 238 -4.64 -30.03 -6.88
C THR A 238 -3.66 -29.16 -7.65
N ALA A 239 -3.33 -29.56 -8.87
CA ALA A 239 -2.60 -28.74 -9.83
C ALA A 239 -3.46 -27.50 -10.15
N ALA A 240 -3.49 -26.55 -9.21
CA ALA A 240 -4.21 -25.31 -9.38
C ALA A 240 -3.37 -24.46 -10.31
N THR A 241 -3.98 -24.07 -11.42
CA THR A 241 -3.37 -23.14 -12.35
C THR A 241 -3.51 -21.70 -11.85
N GLY A 242 -2.57 -20.80 -12.16
CA GLY A 242 -2.54 -19.41 -11.74
C GLY A 242 -1.32 -18.64 -12.27
N ASN A 243 -1.42 -17.31 -12.23
CA ASN A 243 -0.40 -16.39 -12.71
C ASN A 243 0.38 -15.79 -11.54
N PHE A 244 1.63 -15.41 -11.81
CA PHE A 244 2.44 -14.60 -10.90
C PHE A 244 2.33 -13.13 -11.26
N TYR A 245 2.16 -12.29 -10.25
CA TYR A 245 2.09 -10.84 -10.35
C TYR A 245 3.21 -10.23 -9.53
N ASP A 246 4.00 -9.36 -10.16
CA ASP A 246 4.98 -8.54 -9.46
C ASP A 246 4.27 -7.40 -8.75
N LEU A 247 4.55 -7.23 -7.46
CA LEU A 247 3.92 -6.21 -6.63
C LEU A 247 4.84 -5.02 -6.35
N SER A 248 6.13 -5.10 -6.69
CA SER A 248 7.11 -4.03 -6.39
C SER A 248 6.69 -2.72 -7.03
N ALA A 249 6.39 -1.71 -6.19
CA ALA A 249 5.83 -0.41 -6.60
C ALA A 249 4.65 -0.51 -7.59
N ARG A 250 3.76 -1.49 -7.41
CA ARG A 250 2.60 -1.75 -8.29
C ARG A 250 1.31 -1.94 -7.51
N ALA A 251 0.19 -1.62 -8.14
CA ALA A 251 -1.14 -1.70 -7.56
C ALA A 251 -2.06 -2.65 -8.35
N TYR A 252 -2.84 -3.46 -7.64
CA TYR A 252 -3.76 -4.43 -8.23
C TYR A 252 -5.10 -4.50 -7.48
N LEU A 253 -6.19 -4.74 -8.22
CA LEU A 253 -7.45 -5.22 -7.67
C LEU A 253 -7.54 -6.73 -7.84
N ILE A 254 -7.62 -7.46 -6.72
CA ILE A 254 -7.61 -8.93 -6.72
C ILE A 254 -8.79 -9.54 -5.94
N PRO A 255 -9.44 -10.59 -6.47
CA PRO A 255 -10.58 -11.25 -5.81
C PRO A 255 -10.15 -12.29 -4.75
N THR A 256 -9.47 -11.87 -3.68
CA THR A 256 -8.94 -12.79 -2.65
C THR A 256 -10.00 -13.60 -1.90
N HIS A 257 -11.24 -13.12 -1.87
CA HIS A 257 -12.36 -13.77 -1.19
C HIS A 257 -12.83 -15.07 -1.87
N CYS A 258 -12.54 -15.25 -3.16
CA CYS A 258 -12.99 -16.42 -3.94
C CYS A 258 -11.89 -17.11 -4.76
N ARG A 259 -10.66 -16.59 -4.76
CA ARG A 259 -9.53 -17.18 -5.50
C ARG A 259 -8.42 -17.62 -4.55
N LEU A 260 -7.89 -18.82 -4.82
CA LEU A 260 -6.68 -19.29 -4.15
C LEU A 260 -5.52 -18.37 -4.50
N HIS A 261 -4.72 -18.01 -3.52
CA HIS A 261 -3.53 -17.20 -3.71
C HIS A 261 -2.46 -17.54 -2.68
N ALA A 262 -1.21 -17.20 -3.00
CA ALA A 262 -0.03 -17.43 -2.18
C ALA A 262 1.03 -16.35 -2.48
N THR A 263 1.98 -16.17 -1.57
CA THR A 263 3.17 -15.34 -1.83
C THR A 263 4.36 -16.24 -2.11
N GLU A 264 5.07 -15.98 -3.19
CA GLU A 264 6.33 -16.67 -3.51
C GLU A 264 7.38 -16.39 -2.43
N PRO A 265 8.10 -17.40 -1.91
CA PRO A 265 9.23 -17.19 -1.02
C PRO A 265 10.46 -16.67 -1.79
N GLY A 266 11.39 -16.03 -1.08
CA GLY A 266 12.67 -15.59 -1.65
C GLY A 266 12.55 -14.26 -2.40
N PHE A 267 12.91 -13.19 -1.72
CA PHE A 267 12.93 -11.84 -2.27
C PHE A 267 14.14 -11.04 -1.76
N LEU A 268 14.53 -10.03 -2.54
CA LEU A 268 15.56 -9.06 -2.19
C LEU A 268 14.91 -7.76 -1.73
N GLY A 269 15.39 -7.21 -0.61
CA GLY A 269 14.80 -6.02 0.01
C GLY A 269 13.64 -6.37 0.94
N ASN A 270 13.22 -5.42 1.78
CA ASN A 270 12.05 -5.59 2.62
C ASN A 270 10.78 -5.43 1.77
N ARG A 271 9.89 -6.41 1.86
CA ARG A 271 8.63 -6.46 1.10
C ARG A 271 7.50 -5.89 1.94
N PHE A 272 7.19 -4.61 1.72
CA PHE A 272 6.03 -3.94 2.31
C PHE A 272 4.86 -3.97 1.32
N VAL A 273 3.76 -4.58 1.74
CA VAL A 273 2.53 -4.63 0.94
C VAL A 273 1.35 -4.15 1.76
N VAL A 274 0.64 -3.15 1.23
CA VAL A 274 -0.62 -2.61 1.76
C VAL A 274 -1.78 -3.33 1.08
N ILE A 275 -2.70 -3.85 1.87
CA ILE A 275 -3.88 -4.60 1.42
C ILE A 275 -5.12 -3.94 2.01
N ALA A 276 -5.95 -3.34 1.17
CA ALA A 276 -7.20 -2.69 1.56
C ALA A 276 -8.41 -3.51 1.09
N TYR A 277 -9.23 -3.96 2.03
CA TYR A 277 -10.38 -4.82 1.75
C TYR A 277 -11.59 -4.47 2.63
N LEU A 278 -12.75 -5.01 2.24
CA LEU A 278 -14.00 -4.88 2.97
C LEU A 278 -14.27 -6.16 3.77
N VAL A 279 -14.53 -6.04 5.07
CA VAL A 279 -14.88 -7.20 5.92
C VAL A 279 -16.26 -7.75 5.55
N GLY A 280 -16.43 -9.07 5.65
CA GLY A 280 -17.69 -9.74 5.30
C GLY A 280 -18.88 -9.22 6.12
N GLN A 281 -18.66 -8.89 7.39
CA GLN A 281 -19.70 -8.40 8.31
C GLN A 281 -19.82 -6.86 8.34
N HIS A 282 -19.39 -6.15 7.30
CA HIS A 282 -19.43 -4.68 7.26
C HIS A 282 -20.85 -4.10 7.49
N ALA A 283 -21.91 -4.80 7.06
CA ALA A 283 -23.30 -4.37 7.28
C ALA A 283 -23.72 -4.40 8.76
N SER A 284 -22.96 -5.09 9.62
CA SER A 284 -23.20 -5.16 11.06
C SER A 284 -22.39 -4.13 11.86
N LEU A 285 -21.63 -3.24 11.19
CA LEU A 285 -20.94 -2.14 11.85
C LEU A 285 -21.96 -1.15 12.42
N SER A 286 -21.77 -0.74 13.67
CA SER A 286 -22.59 0.32 14.27
C SER A 286 -22.31 1.67 13.60
N GLN A 287 -23.24 2.60 13.72
CA GLN A 287 -23.08 3.96 13.19
C GLN A 287 -21.83 4.66 13.74
N VAL A 288 -21.49 4.40 15.01
CA VAL A 288 -20.27 4.92 15.65
C VAL A 288 -19.02 4.39 14.95
N HIS A 289 -18.98 3.08 14.63
CA HIS A 289 -17.86 2.51 13.88
C HIS A 289 -17.77 3.09 12.47
N THR A 290 -18.90 3.23 11.78
CA THR A 290 -18.91 3.74 10.40
C THR A 290 -18.47 5.20 10.32
N HIS A 291 -18.89 6.05 11.28
CA HIS A 291 -18.44 7.44 11.34
C HIS A 291 -16.94 7.52 11.61
N ALA A 292 -16.45 6.82 12.63
CA ALA A 292 -15.02 6.81 12.95
C ALA A 292 -14.16 6.38 11.75
N LEU A 293 -14.57 5.31 11.05
CA LEU A 293 -13.89 4.86 9.82
C LEU A 293 -13.93 5.92 8.71
N SER A 294 -15.06 6.59 8.52
CA SER A 294 -15.19 7.63 7.51
C SER A 294 -14.30 8.84 7.80
N ASP A 295 -14.19 9.25 9.07
CA ASP A 295 -13.30 10.33 9.50
C ASP A 295 -11.83 10.03 9.21
N MET A 296 -11.42 8.75 9.33
CA MET A 296 -10.08 8.28 8.95
C MET A 296 -9.93 8.00 7.45
N GLY A 297 -10.91 8.34 6.61
CA GLY A 297 -10.81 8.22 5.15
C GLY A 297 -11.10 6.83 4.58
N PHE A 298 -11.66 5.90 5.35
CA PHE A 298 -12.12 4.61 4.80
C PHE A 298 -13.35 4.81 3.90
N CYS A 299 -13.43 4.06 2.79
CA CYS A 299 -14.55 4.12 1.85
C CYS A 299 -15.55 2.98 2.09
N LEU A 300 -16.63 3.25 2.82
CA LEU A 300 -17.68 2.27 3.14
C LEU A 300 -18.86 2.31 2.14
N PRO A 301 -19.58 1.19 1.92
CA PRO A 301 -20.70 1.13 0.96
C PRO A 301 -21.81 2.17 1.16
N ALA A 302 -22.13 2.53 2.41
CA ALA A 302 -23.23 3.44 2.73
C ALA A 302 -22.90 4.94 2.53
N TYR A 303 -21.61 5.30 2.40
CA TYR A 303 -21.14 6.69 2.37
C TYR A 303 -20.89 7.25 0.97
N ARG A 304 -21.05 6.42 -0.08
CA ARG A 304 -20.91 6.89 -1.46
C ARG A 304 -22.07 7.75 -1.96
N ASN A 305 -23.25 7.58 -1.40
CA ASN A 305 -24.43 8.31 -1.85
C ASN A 305 -24.47 9.78 -1.37
N THR A 306 -23.43 10.26 -0.66
CA THR A 306 -23.43 11.60 -0.05
C THR A 306 -22.19 12.46 -0.35
N ARG A 307 -21.19 11.96 -1.09
CA ARG A 307 -20.11 12.82 -1.59
C ARG A 307 -20.58 13.47 -2.90
N PRO A 308 -20.69 14.80 -3.00
CA PRO A 308 -20.93 15.43 -4.29
C PRO A 308 -19.74 15.09 -5.20
N ASP A 309 -20.05 14.54 -6.37
CA ASP A 309 -19.06 14.30 -7.42
C ASP A 309 -18.31 15.60 -7.68
N ALA A 310 -17.01 15.60 -7.40
CA ALA A 310 -16.12 16.66 -7.84
C ALA A 310 -15.99 16.56 -9.36
N GLY A 311 -16.97 17.08 -10.09
CA GLY A 311 -16.99 16.97 -11.55
C GLY A 311 -18.34 17.13 -12.23
N THR A 312 -19.12 18.15 -11.87
CA THR A 312 -20.01 18.81 -12.84
C THR A 312 -20.10 20.28 -12.49
N ALA A 313 -19.30 21.10 -13.17
CA ALA A 313 -19.60 22.52 -13.27
C ALA A 313 -20.91 22.65 -14.05
N ALA A 314 -22.02 22.81 -13.33
CA ALA A 314 -23.26 23.27 -13.91
C ALA A 314 -23.12 24.78 -14.13
N ASP A 315 -23.24 25.14 -15.40
CA ASP A 315 -23.36 26.48 -15.94
C ASP A 315 -24.70 27.07 -15.49
N ASP A 316 -24.72 27.80 -14.38
CA ASP A 316 -25.87 28.59 -13.95
C ASP A 316 -25.80 29.97 -14.63
N THR A 317 -26.35 30.04 -15.84
CA THR A 317 -26.75 31.31 -16.45
C THR A 317 -28.06 31.76 -15.78
N LEU A 318 -27.96 32.83 -14.99
CA LEU A 318 -29.08 33.53 -14.36
C LEU A 318 -29.92 34.24 -15.43
N ASP A 319 -31.10 33.72 -15.74
CA ASP A 319 -32.16 34.49 -16.39
C ASP A 319 -32.84 35.40 -15.35
N ILE A 320 -32.61 36.70 -15.50
CA ILE A 320 -33.30 37.76 -14.77
C ILE A 320 -34.57 38.10 -15.54
N GLU A 321 -35.74 37.71 -15.02
CA GLU A 321 -37.02 38.27 -15.46
C GLU A 321 -37.18 39.68 -14.89
N VAL A 322 -37.20 40.67 -15.79
CA VAL A 322 -37.66 42.03 -15.51
C VAL A 322 -39.18 42.04 -15.67
N VAL A 323 -39.88 42.32 -14.58
CA VAL A 323 -41.32 42.57 -14.56
C VAL A 323 -41.55 44.08 -14.69
N ASP A 324 -42.27 44.47 -15.74
CA ASP A 324 -43.01 45.75 -15.83
C ASP A 324 -44.36 45.63 -15.11
#